data_AF-A0A935HAM2-F1
#
_entry.id   AF-A0A935HAM2-F1
#
_cell.length_a   1.000
_cell.length_b   1.000
_cell.length_c   1.000
_cell.angle_alpha   90.00
_cell.angle_beta   90.00
_cell.angle_gamma   90.00
#
_symmetry.space_group_name_H-M   'P 1'
#
loop_
_entity.id
_entity.type
_entity.pdbx_description
1 polymer ?
#
loop_
_entity_poly.entity_id
_entity_poly.type
_entity_poly.pdbx_seq_one_letter_code
_entity_poly.pdbx_strand_id
1 'polypeptide(L)'
;MVSEKASGNLKNQIMRSATAMLALGFAKEIEMRKVNQYEIRLKRQSIILLAILCALLASCGDGDGAQDTTRGQATSSLAAPPTENPSALRPESATAPDTMAEEQLPEYELVRKNDADQGHISAIRINAVVSGQITEGGLRRLLLKLLAEANSTASQQRVFIYLFQSHEHFESGYGQWIAMLKPGTGAQPDIDIRTELVEQLGAKPEVIGGLSEDMRKEVFQESAMAKDRADNEATLQYPFVRRKTPRYSDAELRDLLANQSRARKMLEEKYESELSGRYGVIEAQLEEIQKEGLQKNWPLPEE
;
A
#
# COMPACT_ATOMS: atom_id res chain seq x y z
N MET A 1 20.72 59.20 7.67
CA MET A 1 20.18 58.24 8.65
C MET A 1 18.73 57.78 8.39
N VAL A 2 18.02 58.23 7.36
CA VAL A 2 16.63 57.79 7.07
C VAL A 2 16.56 56.53 6.18
N SER A 3 17.65 56.14 5.52
CA SER A 3 17.65 55.07 4.51
C SER A 3 17.71 53.62 5.07
N GLU A 4 18.18 53.41 6.30
CA GLU A 4 18.32 52.04 6.86
C GLU A 4 17.00 51.45 7.36
N LYS A 5 16.08 52.28 7.87
CA LYS A 5 14.79 51.78 8.37
C LYS A 5 13.86 51.27 7.26
N ALA A 6 13.93 51.84 6.06
CA ALA A 6 13.13 51.40 4.92
C ALA A 6 13.56 50.01 4.39
N SER A 7 14.87 49.72 4.42
CA SER A 7 15.43 48.43 3.97
C SER A 7 15.02 47.26 4.87
N GLY A 8 14.96 47.48 6.19
CA GLY A 8 14.54 46.46 7.16
C GLY A 8 13.07 46.04 7.01
N ASN A 9 12.18 46.99 6.69
CA ASN A 9 10.76 46.70 6.53
C ASN A 9 10.49 45.85 5.27
N LEU A 10 11.17 46.15 4.16
CA LEU A 10 11.02 45.41 2.91
C LEU A 10 11.52 43.96 3.04
N LYS A 11 12.66 43.73 3.71
CA LYS A 11 13.18 42.37 3.94
C LYS A 11 12.21 41.53 4.79
N ASN A 12 11.62 42.12 5.83
CA ASN A 12 10.63 41.42 6.65
C ASN A 12 9.33 41.11 5.88
N GLN A 13 8.91 41.99 4.99
CA GLN A 13 7.75 41.74 4.14
C GLN A 13 8.00 40.62 3.12
N ILE A 14 9.19 40.58 2.51
CA ILE A 14 9.60 39.52 1.58
C ILE A 14 9.66 38.16 2.31
N MET A 15 10.29 38.12 3.50
CA MET A 15 10.36 36.89 4.29
C MET A 15 8.97 36.37 4.67
N ARG A 16 8.07 37.25 5.14
CA ARG A 16 6.68 36.85 5.47
C ARG A 16 5.91 36.32 4.27
N SER A 17 6.11 36.93 3.09
CA SER A 17 5.46 36.47 1.85
C SER A 17 6.00 35.11 1.39
N ALA A 18 7.32 34.89 1.46
CA ALA A 18 7.94 33.62 1.14
C ALA A 18 7.47 32.50 2.08
N THR A 19 7.40 32.75 3.39
CA THR A 19 6.88 31.79 4.37
C THR A 19 5.41 31.45 4.12
N ALA A 20 4.58 32.44 3.78
CA ALA A 20 3.16 32.21 3.46
C ALA A 20 2.98 31.37 2.18
N MET A 21 3.80 31.59 1.15
CA MET A 21 3.76 30.79 -0.08
C MET A 21 4.18 29.34 0.15
N LEU A 22 5.21 29.10 0.96
CA LEU A 22 5.62 27.74 1.34
C LEU A 22 4.54 27.03 2.16
N ALA A 23 3.93 27.71 3.13
CA ALA A 23 2.84 27.14 3.94
C ALA A 23 1.62 26.76 3.08
N LEU A 24 1.27 27.57 2.08
CA LEU A 24 0.21 27.24 1.13
C LEU A 24 0.56 26.05 0.22
N GLY A 25 1.84 25.91 -0.17
CA GLY A 25 2.34 24.75 -0.91
C GLY A 25 2.16 23.45 -0.12
N PHE A 26 2.62 23.41 1.13
CA PHE A 26 2.50 22.23 1.99
C PHE A 26 1.05 21.89 2.35
N ALA A 27 0.20 22.89 2.62
CA ALA A 27 -1.21 22.66 2.87
C ALA A 27 -1.91 22.00 1.67
N LYS A 28 -1.53 22.41 0.46
CA LYS A 28 -2.06 21.84 -0.80
C LYS A 28 -1.59 20.41 -1.03
N GLU A 29 -0.32 20.11 -0.72
CA GLU A 29 0.22 18.75 -0.83
C GLU A 29 -0.46 17.79 0.17
N ILE A 30 -0.73 18.25 1.39
CA ILE A 30 -1.49 17.49 2.40
C ILE A 30 -2.93 17.24 1.93
N GLU A 31 -3.58 18.23 1.29
CA GLU A 31 -4.94 18.09 0.76
C GLU A 31 -4.99 17.08 -0.41
N MET A 32 -4.00 17.11 -1.33
CA MET A 32 -3.90 16.13 -2.42
C MET A 32 -3.65 14.70 -1.90
N ARG A 33 -2.78 14.52 -0.91
CA ARG A 33 -2.55 13.20 -0.27
C ARG A 33 -3.81 12.66 0.41
N LYS A 34 -4.64 13.52 1.00
CA LYS A 34 -5.95 13.12 1.58
C LYS A 34 -6.92 12.65 0.49
N VAL A 35 -7.03 13.37 -0.62
CA VAL A 35 -7.90 12.99 -1.74
C VAL A 35 -7.49 11.63 -2.30
N ASN A 36 -6.19 11.39 -2.48
CA ASN A 36 -5.67 10.09 -2.94
C ASN A 36 -6.03 8.94 -1.96
N GLN A 37 -5.88 9.15 -0.65
CA GLN A 37 -6.32 8.17 0.35
C GLN A 37 -7.83 7.89 0.33
N TYR A 38 -8.66 8.90 0.06
CA TYR A 38 -10.11 8.70 -0.08
C TYR A 38 -10.45 7.86 -1.31
N GLU A 39 -9.78 8.09 -2.45
CA GLU A 39 -9.99 7.26 -3.65
C GLU A 39 -9.56 5.81 -3.43
N ILE A 40 -8.43 5.57 -2.74
CA ILE A 40 -7.99 4.22 -2.40
C ILE A 40 -9.01 3.51 -1.50
N ARG A 41 -9.57 4.21 -0.50
CA ARG A 41 -10.64 3.65 0.35
C ARG A 41 -11.92 3.35 -0.44
N LEU A 42 -12.31 4.23 -1.35
CA LEU A 42 -13.50 4.03 -2.20
C LEU A 42 -13.33 2.81 -3.11
N LYS A 43 -12.15 2.66 -3.74
CA LYS A 43 -11.82 1.49 -4.59
C LYS A 43 -11.85 0.19 -3.79
N ARG A 44 -11.33 0.16 -2.56
CA ARG A 44 -11.42 -1.01 -1.67
C ARG A 44 -12.87 -1.35 -1.31
N GLN A 45 -13.68 -0.35 -0.98
CA GLN A 45 -15.10 -0.56 -0.67
C GLN A 45 -15.89 -1.04 -1.89
N SER A 46 -15.63 -0.53 -3.09
CA SER A 46 -16.30 -1.00 -4.31
C SER A 46 -15.95 -2.45 -4.64
N ILE A 47 -14.70 -2.87 -4.43
CA ILE A 47 -14.29 -4.28 -4.61
C ILE A 47 -15.03 -5.20 -3.63
N ILE A 48 -15.14 -4.81 -2.36
CA ILE A 48 -15.87 -5.60 -1.34
C ILE A 48 -17.35 -5.70 -1.71
N LEU A 49 -17.99 -4.61 -2.12
CA LEU A 49 -19.40 -4.61 -2.53
C LEU A 49 -19.63 -5.47 -3.78
N LEU A 50 -18.72 -5.44 -4.75
CA LEU A 50 -18.78 -6.29 -5.93
C LEU A 50 -18.68 -7.77 -5.56
N ALA A 51 -17.76 -8.14 -4.66
CA ALA A 51 -17.62 -9.51 -4.18
C ALA A 51 -18.88 -10.02 -3.46
N ILE A 52 -19.50 -9.18 -2.62
CA ILE A 52 -20.77 -9.52 -1.94
C ILE A 52 -21.89 -9.73 -2.97
N LEU A 53 -21.98 -8.86 -3.99
CA LEU A 53 -22.98 -8.98 -5.04
C LEU A 53 -22.81 -10.29 -5.83
N CYS A 54 -21.58 -10.66 -6.19
CA CYS A 54 -21.28 -11.94 -6.85
C CYS A 54 -21.69 -13.14 -5.99
N ALA A 55 -21.44 -13.11 -4.68
CA ALA A 55 -21.83 -14.18 -3.76
C ALA A 55 -23.36 -14.32 -3.65
N LEU A 56 -24.09 -13.20 -3.62
CA LEU A 56 -25.56 -13.22 -3.59
C LEU A 56 -26.16 -13.77 -4.88
N LEU A 57 -25.61 -13.41 -6.04
CA LEU A 57 -26.07 -13.92 -7.32
C LEU A 57 -25.79 -15.43 -7.47
N ALA A 58 -24.67 -15.91 -6.97
CA ALA A 58 -24.36 -17.34 -6.96
C ALA A 58 -25.30 -18.14 -6.05
N SER A 59 -25.80 -17.55 -4.97
CA SER A 59 -26.75 -18.19 -4.05
C SER A 59 -28.19 -18.27 -4.57
N CYS A 60 -28.52 -17.59 -5.67
CA CYS A 60 -29.87 -17.57 -6.24
C CYS A 60 -30.06 -18.58 -7.41
N GLY A 61 -29.08 -19.43 -7.69
CA GLY A 61 -29.06 -20.29 -8.87
C GLY A 61 -29.73 -21.68 -8.75
N ASP A 62 -29.99 -22.18 -7.54
CA ASP A 62 -30.50 -23.55 -7.35
C ASP A 62 -31.99 -23.54 -7.00
N GLY A 63 -32.83 -23.28 -8.00
CA GLY A 63 -34.29 -23.27 -7.86
C GLY A 63 -35.00 -23.82 -9.09
N ASP A 64 -35.38 -25.10 -8.99
CA ASP A 64 -36.42 -25.80 -9.73
C ASP A 64 -36.26 -26.07 -11.23
N GLY A 65 -35.97 -27.35 -11.53
CA GLY A 65 -36.12 -27.90 -12.88
C GLY A 65 -35.99 -29.41 -12.97
N ALA A 66 -36.74 -30.19 -12.19
CA ALA A 66 -36.94 -31.62 -12.50
C ALA A 66 -38.22 -32.21 -11.88
N GLN A 67 -39.34 -32.15 -12.60
CA GLN A 67 -40.45 -33.10 -12.41
C GLN A 67 -40.27 -34.32 -13.32
N ASP A 68 -39.85 -35.41 -12.67
CA ASP A 68 -40.51 -36.72 -12.58
C ASP A 68 -41.22 -37.34 -13.81
N THR A 69 -40.72 -38.50 -14.24
CA THR A 69 -41.43 -39.77 -14.47
C THR A 69 -40.39 -40.76 -15.02
N THR A 70 -40.05 -41.90 -14.41
CA THR A 70 -40.91 -43.09 -14.27
C THR A 70 -40.18 -44.18 -13.46
N ARG A 71 -40.75 -44.53 -12.31
CA ARG A 71 -41.01 -45.89 -11.77
C ARG A 71 -39.96 -47.01 -11.96
N GLY A 72 -39.40 -47.47 -10.84
CA GLY A 72 -38.78 -48.79 -10.69
C GLY A 72 -38.50 -49.14 -9.22
N GLN A 73 -39.34 -50.01 -8.63
CA GLN A 73 -39.25 -50.49 -7.25
C GLN A 73 -38.03 -51.39 -7.03
N ALA A 74 -37.38 -51.26 -5.85
CA ALA A 74 -36.85 -52.41 -5.09
C ALA A 74 -36.46 -52.00 -3.64
N THR A 75 -37.29 -52.47 -2.71
CA THR A 75 -37.03 -52.99 -1.35
C THR A 75 -35.73 -52.68 -0.58
N SER A 76 -35.93 -52.34 0.70
CA SER A 76 -35.20 -52.80 1.89
C SER A 76 -33.71 -52.46 2.01
N SER A 77 -33.34 -51.71 3.04
CA SER A 77 -32.92 -52.32 4.31
C SER A 77 -32.50 -51.24 5.31
N LEU A 78 -32.99 -51.41 6.52
CA LEU A 78 -32.75 -50.62 7.72
C LEU A 78 -31.35 -50.98 8.27
N ALA A 79 -30.45 -50.01 8.41
CA ALA A 79 -29.25 -50.18 9.24
C ALA A 79 -28.78 -48.82 9.78
N ALA A 80 -29.03 -48.60 11.07
CA ALA A 80 -28.39 -47.54 11.84
C ALA A 80 -26.90 -47.87 12.07
N PRO A 81 -26.00 -46.88 12.11
CA PRO A 81 -24.73 -47.03 12.80
C PRO A 81 -24.74 -46.35 14.18
N PRO A 82 -23.81 -46.77 15.07
CA PRO A 82 -24.01 -46.75 16.51
C PRO A 82 -23.43 -45.52 17.19
N THR A 83 -24.03 -45.28 18.34
CA THR A 83 -23.63 -44.45 19.46
C THR A 83 -22.24 -44.82 20.00
N GLU A 84 -21.44 -43.77 20.25
CA GLU A 84 -20.41 -43.61 21.29
C GLU A 84 -19.24 -44.59 21.40
N ASN A 85 -18.03 -44.02 21.39
CA ASN A 85 -16.94 -44.53 22.22
C ASN A 85 -16.08 -43.36 22.76
N PRO A 86 -16.14 -43.07 24.08
CA PRO A 86 -15.27 -42.10 24.74
C PRO A 86 -14.12 -42.83 25.41
N SER A 87 -12.88 -42.70 24.91
CA SER A 87 -11.70 -43.10 25.68
C SER A 87 -10.38 -42.61 25.12
N ALA A 88 -9.51 -42.24 26.07
CA ALA A 88 -8.10 -41.90 25.94
C ALA A 88 -7.78 -40.46 25.50
N LEU A 89 -8.18 -39.50 26.36
CA LEU A 89 -7.40 -38.29 26.58
C LEU A 89 -6.01 -38.70 27.07
N ARG A 90 -5.06 -38.77 26.15
CA ARG A 90 -3.63 -38.90 26.43
C ARG A 90 -3.14 -37.48 26.75
N PRO A 91 -2.46 -37.24 27.89
CA PRO A 91 -1.86 -35.94 28.13
C PRO A 91 -0.71 -35.77 27.14
N GLU A 92 -0.93 -34.94 26.11
CA GLU A 92 0.14 -34.37 25.31
C GLU A 92 1.09 -33.67 26.28
N SER A 93 2.30 -34.22 26.41
CA SER A 93 3.42 -33.55 27.05
C SER A 93 3.56 -32.17 26.42
N ALA A 94 3.22 -31.14 27.18
CA ALA A 94 3.55 -29.76 26.87
C ALA A 94 5.06 -29.67 26.72
N THR A 95 5.53 -29.69 25.47
CA THR A 95 6.90 -29.38 25.09
C THR A 95 7.21 -28.02 25.70
N ALA A 96 8.20 -27.98 26.59
CA ALA A 96 8.61 -26.75 27.27
C ALA A 96 8.85 -25.63 26.23
N PRO A 97 8.47 -24.38 26.54
CA PRO A 97 8.62 -23.26 25.62
C PRO A 97 10.07 -23.18 25.18
N ASP A 98 10.25 -23.33 23.88
CA ASP A 98 11.52 -23.22 23.17
C ASP A 98 12.25 -21.99 23.69
N THR A 99 13.47 -22.18 24.16
CA THR A 99 14.30 -21.09 24.67
C THR A 99 14.48 -20.12 23.52
N MET A 100 13.75 -18.98 23.55
CA MET A 100 13.77 -17.99 22.48
C MET A 100 15.21 -17.60 22.23
N ALA A 101 15.80 -18.17 21.17
CA ALA A 101 17.14 -17.84 20.74
C ALA A 101 17.20 -16.33 20.63
N GLU A 102 18.27 -15.74 21.17
CA GLU A 102 18.49 -14.29 21.14
C GLU A 102 18.53 -13.85 19.68
N GLU A 103 17.36 -13.46 19.16
CA GLU A 103 17.20 -13.16 17.76
C GLU A 103 18.04 -11.90 17.45
N GLN A 104 18.89 -12.01 16.44
CA GLN A 104 19.79 -10.95 16.04
C GLN A 104 19.03 -9.69 15.57
N LEU A 105 19.57 -8.51 15.87
CA LEU A 105 19.04 -7.23 15.35
C LEU A 105 19.46 -7.08 13.87
N PRO A 106 18.54 -6.76 12.94
CA PRO A 106 18.93 -6.48 11.56
C PRO A 106 19.85 -5.25 11.49
N GLU A 107 20.71 -5.24 10.48
CA GLU A 107 21.48 -4.06 10.13
C GLU A 107 20.55 -2.99 9.55
N TYR A 108 20.90 -1.71 9.72
CA TYR A 108 20.09 -0.62 9.20
C TYR A 108 20.90 0.63 8.89
N GLU A 109 20.43 1.38 7.90
CA GLU A 109 20.92 2.70 7.51
C GLU A 109 19.80 3.73 7.71
N LEU A 110 20.09 4.82 8.42
CA LEU A 110 19.16 5.93 8.59
C LEU A 110 19.17 6.82 7.34
N VAL A 111 18.14 6.71 6.51
CA VAL A 111 18.05 7.48 5.25
C VAL A 111 17.55 8.90 5.48
N ARG A 112 16.56 9.07 6.36
CA ARG A 112 15.96 10.40 6.60
C ARG A 112 15.38 10.52 8.01
N LYS A 113 15.83 11.54 8.74
CA LYS A 113 15.25 11.98 10.02
C LYS A 113 14.77 13.41 9.87
N ASN A 114 13.45 13.60 9.88
CA ASN A 114 12.85 14.92 9.76
C ASN A 114 12.08 15.28 11.03
N ASP A 115 12.37 16.47 11.56
CA ASP A 115 11.53 17.12 12.56
C ASP A 115 10.45 17.90 11.82
N ALA A 116 9.24 17.34 11.74
CA ALA A 116 8.11 18.01 11.12
C ALA A 116 7.40 18.85 12.17
N ASP A 117 7.56 20.17 12.07
CA ASP A 117 6.75 21.13 12.83
C ASP A 117 5.51 21.50 12.02
N GLN A 118 4.39 20.80 12.27
CA GLN A 118 3.09 21.12 11.65
C GLN A 118 2.26 22.06 12.53
N GLY A 119 2.89 23.15 13.02
CA GLY A 119 2.25 24.30 13.67
C GLY A 119 1.72 24.07 15.10
N HIS A 120 1.17 22.89 15.39
CA HIS A 120 0.66 22.52 16.71
C HIS A 120 1.09 21.12 17.17
N ILE A 121 1.69 20.32 16.28
CA ILE A 121 2.18 18.98 16.60
C ILE A 121 3.59 18.87 16.03
N SER A 122 4.57 18.79 16.92
CA SER A 122 5.92 18.38 16.57
C SER A 122 5.96 16.86 16.46
N ALA A 123 6.33 16.38 15.27
CA ALA A 123 6.47 14.95 15.01
C ALA A 123 7.87 14.67 14.47
N ILE A 124 8.52 13.63 15.01
CA ILE A 124 9.74 13.08 14.45
C ILE A 124 9.34 12.01 13.46
N ARG A 125 9.85 12.09 12.23
CA ARG A 125 9.78 11.00 11.25
C ARG A 125 11.16 10.42 11.04
N ILE A 126 11.31 9.12 11.28
CA ILE A 126 12.52 8.34 11.03
C ILE A 126 12.22 7.36 9.90
N ASN A 127 13.08 7.34 8.88
CA ASN A 127 13.04 6.37 7.81
C ASN A 127 14.40 5.67 7.78
N ALA A 128 14.39 4.35 7.75
CA ALA A 128 15.59 3.54 7.67
C ALA A 128 15.44 2.42 6.64
N VAL A 129 16.54 2.08 5.97
CA VAL A 129 16.63 0.89 5.13
C VAL A 129 17.27 -0.21 5.96
N VAL A 130 16.71 -1.41 5.93
CA VAL A 130 17.21 -2.55 6.70
C VAL A 130 17.88 -3.57 5.77
N SER A 131 18.91 -4.23 6.29
CA SER A 131 19.69 -5.24 5.58
C SER A 131 20.08 -6.40 6.51
N GLY A 132 20.68 -7.44 5.92
CA GLY A 132 21.10 -8.64 6.64
C GLY A 132 19.93 -9.59 6.93
N GLN A 133 19.97 -10.27 8.08
CA GLN A 133 18.92 -11.21 8.48
C GLN A 133 17.72 -10.44 9.03
N ILE A 134 16.67 -10.33 8.23
CA ILE A 134 15.43 -9.64 8.59
C ILE A 134 14.43 -10.67 9.13
N THR A 135 14.05 -10.53 10.39
CA THR A 135 13.01 -11.34 11.05
C THR A 135 11.95 -10.42 11.69
N GLU A 136 10.76 -10.94 11.97
CA GLU A 136 9.70 -10.14 12.60
C GLU A 136 10.16 -9.57 13.96
N GLY A 137 10.68 -10.43 14.85
CA GLY A 137 11.14 -9.99 16.16
C GLY A 137 12.36 -9.07 16.07
N GLY A 138 13.24 -9.27 15.08
CA GLY A 138 14.35 -8.36 14.76
C GLY A 138 13.87 -6.95 14.40
N LEU A 139 12.91 -6.85 13.47
CA LEU A 139 12.30 -5.57 13.08
C LEU A 139 11.58 -4.90 14.25
N ARG A 140 10.83 -5.66 15.06
CA ARG A 140 10.15 -5.15 16.26
C ARG A 140 11.15 -4.55 17.25
N ARG A 141 12.24 -5.26 17.56
CA ARG A 141 13.30 -4.77 18.45
C ARG A 141 13.97 -3.51 17.87
N LEU A 142 14.23 -3.48 16.57
CA LEU A 142 14.81 -2.31 15.91
C LEU A 142 13.89 -1.09 16.01
N LEU A 143 12.58 -1.24 15.74
CA LEU A 143 11.61 -0.16 15.88
C LEU A 143 11.58 0.42 17.30
N LEU A 144 11.56 -0.45 18.31
CA LEU A 144 11.56 -0.03 19.72
C LEU A 144 12.88 0.64 20.13
N LYS A 145 14.01 0.15 19.63
CA LYS A 145 15.33 0.78 19.83
C LYS A 145 15.33 2.20 19.28
N LEU A 146 14.92 2.39 18.02
CA LEU A 146 14.85 3.70 17.36
C LEU A 146 13.87 4.65 18.07
N LEU A 147 12.76 4.13 18.61
CA LEU A 147 11.83 4.91 19.42
C LEU A 147 12.48 5.41 20.73
N ALA A 148 13.21 4.54 21.43
CA ALA A 148 13.93 4.92 22.65
C ALA A 148 14.99 6.00 22.37
N GLU A 149 15.76 5.85 21.28
CA GLU A 149 16.72 6.85 20.81
C GLU A 149 16.04 8.20 20.51
N ALA A 150 14.90 8.19 19.81
CA ALA A 150 14.14 9.40 19.51
C ALA A 150 13.62 10.10 20.79
N ASN A 151 13.04 9.34 21.72
CA ASN A 151 12.48 9.86 22.97
C ASN A 151 13.57 10.42 23.91
N SER A 152 14.80 9.90 23.83
CA SER A 152 15.93 10.46 24.58
C SER A 152 16.32 11.88 24.13
N THR A 153 15.99 12.23 22.88
CA THR A 153 16.31 13.54 22.29
C THR A 153 15.16 14.54 22.45
N ALA A 154 13.90 14.09 22.42
CA ALA A 154 12.73 14.95 22.55
C ALA A 154 11.54 14.24 23.21
N SER A 155 11.31 14.50 24.49
CA SER A 155 10.42 13.73 25.37
C SER A 155 8.90 13.95 25.17
N GLN A 156 8.47 14.74 24.18
CA GLN A 156 7.04 15.05 23.95
C GLN A 156 6.61 15.00 22.49
N GLN A 157 7.49 14.56 21.57
CA GLN A 157 7.19 14.54 20.15
C GLN A 157 6.53 13.23 19.73
N ARG A 158 5.61 13.31 18.75
CA ARG A 158 5.03 12.10 18.16
C ARG A 158 6.04 11.47 17.21
N VAL A 159 6.48 10.24 17.49
CA VAL A 159 7.48 9.55 16.68
C VAL A 159 6.81 8.59 15.70
N PHE A 160 7.17 8.72 14.43
CA PHE A 160 6.83 7.77 13.37
C PHE A 160 8.11 7.17 12.81
N ILE A 161 8.17 5.85 12.68
CA ILE A 161 9.34 5.13 12.20
C ILE A 161 8.91 4.20 11.08
N TYR A 162 9.60 4.25 9.95
CA TYR A 162 9.34 3.41 8.79
C TYR A 162 10.63 2.67 8.41
N LEU A 163 10.53 1.35 8.26
CA LEU A 163 11.61 0.48 7.81
C LEU A 163 11.32 -0.01 6.40
N PHE A 164 12.32 0.08 5.51
CA PHE A 164 12.22 -0.27 4.09
C PHE A 164 13.23 -1.36 3.73
N GLN A 165 12.92 -2.18 2.72
CA GLN A 165 13.80 -3.25 2.22
C GLN A 165 14.98 -2.72 1.40
N SER A 166 14.80 -1.60 0.71
CA SER A 166 15.87 -0.98 -0.09
C SER A 166 15.64 0.53 -0.18
N HIS A 167 16.64 1.24 -0.71
CA HIS A 167 16.52 2.66 -1.03
C HIS A 167 15.41 2.91 -2.05
N GLU A 168 15.28 2.07 -3.08
CA GLU A 168 14.24 2.20 -4.10
C GLU A 168 12.83 2.19 -3.48
N HIS A 169 12.55 1.33 -2.49
CA HIS A 169 11.27 1.33 -1.79
C HIS A 169 11.00 2.63 -1.02
N PHE A 170 12.05 3.24 -0.45
CA PHE A 170 11.94 4.52 0.24
C PHE A 170 11.73 5.68 -0.76
N GLU A 171 12.51 5.70 -1.84
CA GLU A 171 12.49 6.74 -2.87
C GLU A 171 11.20 6.72 -3.70
N SER A 172 10.57 5.56 -3.85
CA SER A 172 9.27 5.43 -4.53
C SER A 172 8.18 6.39 -4.02
N GLY A 173 8.25 6.83 -2.76
CA GLY A 173 7.23 7.73 -2.18
C GLY A 173 5.88 7.08 -1.85
N TYR A 174 5.58 5.90 -2.38
CA TYR A 174 4.30 5.17 -2.21
C TYR A 174 4.12 4.49 -0.84
N GLY A 175 5.09 4.61 0.07
CA GLY A 175 4.99 4.03 1.42
C GLY A 175 5.13 2.50 1.43
N GLN A 176 6.06 1.97 0.65
CA GLN A 176 6.38 0.54 0.55
C GLN A 176 7.26 0.05 1.72
N TRP A 177 6.88 0.38 2.95
CA TRP A 177 7.57 -0.06 4.16
C TRP A 177 7.26 -1.53 4.47
N ILE A 178 8.19 -2.21 5.14
CA ILE A 178 8.02 -3.59 5.64
C ILE A 178 7.67 -3.63 7.12
N ALA A 179 8.03 -2.59 7.86
CA ALA A 179 7.61 -2.41 9.24
C ALA A 179 7.45 -0.93 9.55
N MET A 180 6.47 -0.61 10.38
CA MET A 180 6.12 0.75 10.76
C MET A 180 5.82 0.80 12.25
N LEU A 181 6.32 1.84 12.91
CA LEU A 181 5.88 2.24 14.24
C LEU A 181 5.20 3.60 14.13
N LYS A 182 4.02 3.71 14.73
CA LYS A 182 3.29 4.97 14.86
C LYS A 182 2.84 5.18 16.31
N PRO A 183 2.53 6.42 16.71
CA PRO A 183 2.02 6.69 18.05
C PRO A 183 0.70 5.93 18.28
N GLY A 184 0.65 5.07 19.30
CA GLY A 184 -0.55 4.33 19.66
C GLY A 184 -1.52 5.14 20.52
N THR A 185 -2.61 4.52 20.95
CA THR A 185 -3.53 5.09 21.93
C THR A 185 -2.97 4.88 23.35
N GLY A 186 -2.32 5.90 23.91
CA GLY A 186 -1.76 5.86 25.26
C GLY A 186 -0.24 5.71 25.28
N ALA A 187 0.28 4.89 26.20
CA ALA A 187 1.72 4.76 26.46
C ALA A 187 2.43 3.73 25.54
N GLN A 188 1.69 2.85 24.88
CA GLN A 188 2.27 1.83 24.00
C GLN A 188 2.23 2.29 22.53
N PRO A 189 3.33 2.15 21.78
CA PRO A 189 3.34 2.42 20.35
C PRO A 189 2.55 1.34 19.60
N ASP A 190 1.97 1.72 18.45
CA ASP A 190 1.36 0.76 17.53
C ASP A 190 2.41 0.34 16.50
N ILE A 191 2.66 -0.96 16.39
CA ILE A 191 3.69 -1.56 15.54
C ILE A 191 3.00 -2.45 14.52
N ASP A 192 3.23 -2.16 13.25
CA ASP A 192 2.71 -2.87 12.10
C ASP A 192 3.89 -3.48 11.33
N ILE A 193 3.90 -4.81 11.14
CA ILE A 193 4.96 -5.53 10.43
C ILE A 193 4.28 -6.39 9.38
N ARG A 194 4.74 -6.28 8.13
CA ARG A 194 4.25 -7.09 7.01
C ARG A 194 4.94 -8.44 7.03
N THR A 195 4.42 -9.36 7.84
CA THR A 195 4.99 -10.70 8.03
C THR A 195 5.13 -11.47 6.73
N GLU A 196 4.18 -11.30 5.80
CA GLU A 196 4.20 -11.95 4.49
C GLU A 196 5.43 -11.52 3.67
N LEU A 197 5.85 -10.26 3.78
CA LEU A 197 7.05 -9.78 3.08
C LEU A 197 8.33 -10.29 3.74
N VAL A 198 8.34 -10.43 5.06
CA VAL A 198 9.48 -10.99 5.80
C VAL A 198 9.71 -12.44 5.42
N GLU A 199 8.65 -13.23 5.31
CA GLU A 199 8.71 -14.62 4.86
C GLU A 199 9.22 -14.76 3.42
N GLN A 200 8.85 -13.82 2.56
CA GLN A 200 9.27 -13.81 1.14
C GLN A 200 10.74 -13.45 0.92
N LEU A 201 11.41 -12.78 1.86
CA LEU A 201 12.82 -12.38 1.71
C LEU A 201 13.79 -13.57 1.51
N GLY A 202 13.41 -14.75 1.99
CA GLY A 202 14.18 -15.99 1.82
C GLY A 202 13.66 -16.91 0.71
N ALA A 203 12.59 -16.51 0.00
CA ALA A 203 12.02 -17.33 -1.05
C ALA A 203 13.00 -17.46 -2.22
N LYS A 204 13.07 -18.66 -2.81
CA LYS A 204 13.90 -18.88 -3.99
C LYS A 204 13.25 -18.17 -5.19
N PRO A 205 14.03 -17.47 -6.04
CA PRO A 205 13.49 -16.88 -7.25
C PRO A 205 12.77 -17.92 -8.11
N GLU A 206 11.56 -17.59 -8.56
CA GLU A 206 10.74 -18.46 -9.39
C GLU A 206 10.82 -18.04 -10.86
N VAL A 207 10.77 -19.02 -11.77
CA VAL A 207 10.62 -18.78 -13.21
C VAL A 207 9.16 -19.03 -13.58
N ILE A 208 8.44 -17.98 -13.96
CA ILE A 208 7.01 -18.02 -14.29
C ILE A 208 6.85 -17.58 -15.74
N GLY A 209 6.14 -18.38 -16.54
CA GLY A 209 5.89 -18.05 -17.95
C GLY A 209 7.15 -17.94 -18.83
N GLY A 210 8.27 -18.55 -18.41
CA GLY A 210 9.55 -18.44 -19.10
C GLY A 210 10.37 -17.17 -18.76
N LEU A 211 9.85 -16.30 -17.90
CA LEU A 211 10.56 -15.10 -17.44
C LEU A 211 11.21 -15.34 -16.08
N SER A 212 12.45 -14.87 -15.91
CA SER A 212 13.09 -14.79 -14.60
C SER A 212 12.42 -13.74 -13.71
N GLU A 213 12.60 -13.83 -12.39
CA GLU A 213 12.05 -12.84 -11.46
C GLU A 213 12.56 -11.42 -11.76
N ASP A 214 13.84 -11.28 -12.13
CA ASP A 214 14.42 -9.97 -12.46
C ASP A 214 13.76 -9.36 -13.71
N MET A 215 13.50 -10.16 -14.74
CA MET A 215 12.74 -9.68 -15.92
C MET A 215 11.31 -9.30 -15.54
N ARG A 216 10.66 -10.05 -14.65
CA ARG A 216 9.29 -9.71 -14.19
C ARG A 216 9.29 -8.41 -13.36
N LYS A 217 10.32 -8.16 -12.55
CA LYS A 217 10.52 -6.88 -11.85
C LYS A 217 10.67 -5.72 -12.81
N GLU A 218 11.46 -5.89 -13.88
CA GLU A 218 11.62 -4.88 -14.92
C GLU A 218 10.30 -4.58 -15.64
N VAL A 219 9.56 -5.62 -16.05
CA VAL A 219 8.22 -5.49 -16.65
C VAL A 219 7.25 -4.77 -15.70
N PHE A 220 7.28 -5.10 -14.41
CA PHE A 220 6.47 -4.43 -13.39
C PHE A 220 6.78 -2.93 -13.30
N GLN A 221 8.07 -2.57 -13.22
CA GLN A 221 8.51 -1.18 -13.15
C GLN A 221 8.11 -0.39 -14.39
N GLU A 222 8.36 -0.93 -15.59
CA GLU A 222 7.95 -0.29 -16.84
C GLU A 222 6.43 -0.13 -16.94
N SER A 223 5.67 -1.13 -16.47
CA SER A 223 4.22 -1.05 -16.43
C SER A 223 3.71 0.05 -15.49
N ALA A 224 4.33 0.22 -14.32
CA ALA A 224 4.02 1.31 -13.41
C ALA A 224 4.31 2.68 -14.06
N MET A 225 5.50 2.85 -14.65
CA MET A 225 5.86 4.08 -15.37
C MET A 225 4.92 4.38 -16.54
N ALA A 226 4.46 3.36 -17.26
CA ALA A 226 3.49 3.50 -18.34
C ALA A 226 2.15 4.05 -17.84
N LYS A 227 1.69 3.61 -16.66
CA LYS A 227 0.47 4.13 -16.02
C LYS A 227 0.63 5.58 -15.57
N ASP A 228 1.76 5.92 -14.96
CA ASP A 228 2.06 7.31 -14.57
C ASP A 228 2.11 8.22 -15.80
N ARG A 229 2.71 7.75 -16.89
CA ARG A 229 2.71 8.45 -18.17
C ARG A 229 1.30 8.63 -18.74
N ALA A 230 0.48 7.58 -18.72
CA ALA A 230 -0.90 7.64 -19.19
C ALA A 230 -1.74 8.65 -18.38
N ASP A 231 -1.59 8.67 -17.05
CA ASP A 231 -2.29 9.61 -16.17
C ASP A 231 -1.85 11.05 -16.41
N ASN A 232 -0.54 11.29 -16.56
CA ASN A 232 0.01 12.60 -16.89
C ASN A 232 -0.48 13.11 -18.25
N GLU A 233 -0.43 12.28 -19.29
CA GLU A 233 -0.90 12.64 -20.63
C GLU A 233 -2.43 12.86 -20.67
N ALA A 234 -3.22 12.02 -19.99
CA ALA A 234 -4.66 12.22 -19.87
C ALA A 234 -5.00 13.51 -19.12
N THR A 235 -4.24 13.85 -18.08
CA THR A 235 -4.39 15.11 -17.33
C THR A 235 -4.00 16.32 -18.18
N LEU A 236 -2.99 16.21 -19.05
CA LEU A 236 -2.67 17.29 -19.99
C LEU A 236 -3.77 17.49 -21.04
N GLN A 237 -4.39 16.40 -21.53
CA GLN A 237 -5.50 16.46 -22.48
C GLN A 237 -6.80 16.98 -21.84
N TYR A 238 -7.05 16.60 -20.59
CA TYR A 238 -8.25 16.97 -19.83
C TYR A 238 -7.85 17.50 -18.45
N PRO A 239 -7.37 18.75 -18.34
CA PRO A 239 -6.83 19.31 -17.10
C PRO A 239 -7.84 19.34 -15.97
N PHE A 240 -7.41 18.91 -14.77
CA PHE A 240 -8.22 19.00 -13.56
C PHE A 240 -8.68 20.43 -13.29
N VAL A 241 -10.00 20.60 -13.28
CA VAL A 241 -10.65 21.83 -12.86
C VAL A 241 -10.69 21.86 -11.33
N ARG A 242 -10.25 22.97 -10.73
CA ARG A 242 -10.42 23.15 -9.28
C ARG A 242 -11.91 23.28 -8.98
N ARG A 243 -12.46 22.47 -8.07
CA ARG A 243 -13.86 22.57 -7.60
C ARG A 243 -14.28 23.98 -7.15
N LYS A 244 -13.33 24.81 -6.72
CA LYS A 244 -13.57 26.19 -6.25
C LYS A 244 -13.50 27.25 -7.36
N THR A 245 -13.15 26.89 -8.59
CA THR A 245 -13.27 27.83 -9.72
C THR A 245 -14.74 27.85 -10.18
N PRO A 246 -15.45 28.99 -10.10
CA PRO A 246 -16.88 29.10 -10.39
C PRO A 246 -17.25 28.98 -11.89
N ARG A 247 -16.46 28.23 -12.67
CA ARG A 247 -16.52 28.20 -14.13
C ARG A 247 -17.23 26.99 -14.73
N TYR A 248 -17.61 25.98 -13.94
CA TYR A 248 -18.17 24.74 -14.45
C TYR A 248 -19.46 24.38 -13.74
N SER A 249 -20.45 23.96 -14.51
CA SER A 249 -21.63 23.25 -14.03
C SER A 249 -21.28 21.82 -13.60
N ASP A 250 -22.13 21.21 -12.77
CA ASP A 250 -21.96 19.80 -12.37
C ASP A 250 -22.00 18.81 -13.55
N ALA A 251 -22.69 19.18 -14.64
CA ALA A 251 -22.71 18.38 -15.87
C ALA A 251 -21.35 18.42 -16.57
N GLU A 252 -20.79 19.61 -16.78
CA GLU A 252 -19.48 19.77 -17.42
C GLU A 252 -18.35 19.12 -16.59
N LEU A 253 -18.42 19.19 -15.26
CA LEU A 253 -17.45 18.52 -14.39
C LEU A 253 -17.52 17.00 -14.53
N ARG A 254 -18.72 16.43 -14.61
CA ARG A 254 -18.90 14.98 -14.84
C ARG A 254 -18.37 14.57 -16.21
N ASP A 255 -18.66 15.34 -17.26
CA ASP A 255 -18.19 15.05 -18.61
C ASP A 255 -16.66 15.14 -18.70
N LEU A 256 -16.04 16.13 -18.06
CA LEU A 256 -14.59 16.26 -17.99
C LEU A 256 -13.94 15.04 -17.32
N LEU A 257 -14.45 14.63 -16.15
CA LEU A 257 -13.94 13.44 -15.44
C LEU A 257 -14.13 12.16 -16.25
N ALA A 258 -15.27 12.02 -16.94
CA ALA A 258 -15.53 10.88 -17.82
C ALA A 258 -14.58 10.87 -19.03
N ASN A 259 -14.27 12.04 -19.61
CA ASN A 259 -13.32 12.17 -20.70
C ASN A 259 -11.89 11.85 -20.26
N GLN A 260 -11.46 12.38 -19.11
CA GLN A 260 -10.14 12.09 -18.55
C GLN A 260 -9.97 10.59 -18.27
N SER A 261 -10.97 9.95 -17.65
CA SER A 261 -10.95 8.51 -17.37
C SER A 261 -10.86 7.67 -18.64
N ARG A 262 -11.63 8.03 -19.69
CA ARG A 262 -11.54 7.36 -21.01
C ARG A 262 -10.18 7.55 -21.67
N ALA A 263 -9.65 8.78 -21.65
CA ALA A 263 -8.34 9.09 -22.22
C ALA A 263 -7.22 8.31 -21.52
N ARG A 264 -7.24 8.26 -20.18
CA ARG A 264 -6.30 7.47 -19.40
C ARG A 264 -6.38 5.98 -19.78
N LYS A 265 -7.59 5.41 -19.79
CA LYS A 265 -7.76 3.99 -20.14
C LYS A 265 -7.21 3.66 -21.54
N MET A 266 -7.51 4.48 -22.54
CA MET A 266 -6.99 4.27 -23.91
C MET A 266 -5.46 4.36 -23.98
N LEU A 267 -4.85 5.28 -23.21
CA LEU A 267 -3.39 5.43 -23.14
C LEU A 267 -2.75 4.26 -22.37
N GLU A 268 -3.35 3.80 -21.28
CA GLU A 268 -2.93 2.60 -20.54
C GLU A 268 -2.94 1.38 -21.46
N GLU A 269 -4.08 1.09 -22.12
CA GLU A 269 -4.21 -0.04 -23.07
C GLU A 269 -3.17 0.03 -24.19
N LYS A 270 -2.90 1.23 -24.72
CA LYS A 270 -1.87 1.45 -25.73
C LYS A 270 -0.47 1.10 -25.18
N TYR A 271 -0.09 1.62 -24.02
CA TYR A 271 1.24 1.39 -23.47
C TYR A 271 1.44 -0.05 -22.98
N GLU A 272 0.41 -0.69 -22.44
CA GLU A 272 0.45 -2.11 -22.08
C GLU A 272 0.59 -3.00 -23.31
N SER A 273 -0.03 -2.64 -24.44
CA SER A 273 0.18 -3.34 -25.72
C SER A 273 1.62 -3.18 -26.24
N GLU A 274 2.19 -1.97 -26.17
CA GLU A 274 3.59 -1.73 -26.54
C GLU A 274 4.57 -2.51 -25.65
N LEU A 275 4.30 -2.55 -24.34
CA LEU A 275 5.10 -3.29 -23.35
C LEU A 275 5.03 -4.80 -23.61
N SER A 276 3.82 -5.32 -23.86
CA SER A 276 3.59 -6.73 -24.20
C SER A 276 4.38 -7.15 -25.43
N GLY A 277 4.38 -6.32 -26.48
CA GLY A 277 5.17 -6.56 -27.69
C GLY A 277 6.68 -6.55 -27.46
N ARG A 278 7.19 -5.68 -26.56
CA ARG A 278 8.63 -5.57 -26.25
C ARG A 278 9.16 -6.79 -25.49
N TYR A 279 8.41 -7.25 -24.51
CA TYR A 279 8.83 -8.35 -23.63
C TYR A 279 8.34 -9.73 -24.11
N GLY A 280 7.53 -9.78 -25.17
CA GLY A 280 6.97 -11.02 -25.69
C GLY A 280 5.99 -11.68 -24.71
N VAL A 281 5.34 -10.89 -23.86
CA VAL A 281 4.32 -11.35 -22.90
C VAL A 281 2.94 -11.08 -23.44
N ILE A 282 1.97 -11.93 -23.08
CA ILE A 282 0.56 -11.64 -23.35
C ILE A 282 -0.04 -10.78 -22.23
N GLU A 283 -1.13 -10.07 -22.51
CA GLU A 283 -1.81 -9.18 -21.56
C GLU A 283 -2.12 -9.86 -20.21
N ALA A 284 -2.59 -11.11 -20.23
CA ALA A 284 -2.86 -11.88 -19.01
C ALA A 284 -1.59 -12.10 -18.14
N GLN A 285 -0.43 -12.34 -18.77
CA GLN A 285 0.83 -12.46 -18.03
C GLN A 285 1.29 -11.12 -17.47
N LEU A 286 1.05 -10.02 -18.20
CA LEU A 286 1.34 -8.68 -17.71
C LEU A 286 0.51 -8.36 -16.46
N GLU A 287 -0.78 -8.70 -16.45
CA GLU A 287 -1.65 -8.55 -15.27
C GLU A 287 -1.16 -9.41 -14.09
N GLU A 288 -0.76 -10.66 -14.34
CA GLU A 288 -0.17 -11.53 -13.31
C GLU A 288 1.13 -10.95 -12.73
N ILE A 289 2.02 -10.41 -13.56
CA ILE A 289 3.25 -9.73 -13.13
C ILE A 289 2.94 -8.49 -12.29
N GLN A 290 1.95 -7.69 -12.72
CA GLN A 290 1.51 -6.51 -11.95
C GLN A 290 1.01 -6.91 -10.57
N LYS A 291 0.19 -7.97 -10.49
CA LYS A 291 -0.30 -8.51 -9.22
C LYS A 291 0.82 -9.09 -8.36
N GLU A 292 1.74 -9.85 -8.95
CA GLU A 292 2.92 -10.39 -8.26
C GLU A 292 3.76 -9.26 -7.67
N GLY A 293 4.06 -8.21 -8.44
CA GLY A 293 4.87 -7.08 -7.96
C GLY A 293 4.23 -6.34 -6.80
N LEU A 294 2.90 -6.17 -6.79
CA LEU A 294 2.18 -5.62 -5.65
C LEU A 294 2.20 -6.54 -4.42
N GLN A 295 2.05 -7.85 -4.62
CA GLN A 295 2.05 -8.85 -3.55
C GLN A 295 3.43 -9.02 -2.90
N LYS A 296 4.48 -9.01 -3.73
CA LYS A 296 5.89 -9.09 -3.31
C LYS A 296 6.48 -7.73 -2.93
N ASN A 297 5.66 -6.68 -2.97
CA ASN A 297 6.04 -5.30 -2.66
C ASN A 297 7.26 -4.85 -3.46
N TRP A 298 7.39 -5.20 -4.74
CA TRP A 298 8.49 -4.75 -5.59
C TRP A 298 8.51 -3.21 -5.69
N PRO A 299 9.70 -2.60 -5.78
CA PRO A 299 9.82 -1.14 -5.76
C PRO A 299 9.11 -0.52 -6.96
N LEU A 300 8.26 0.46 -6.67
CA LEU A 300 7.62 1.32 -7.67
C LEU A 300 8.62 2.41 -8.12
N PRO A 301 8.44 2.97 -9.34
CA PRO A 301 9.21 4.13 -9.77
C PRO A 301 9.03 5.32 -8.82
N GLU A 302 9.97 6.26 -8.85
CA GLU A 302 9.90 7.51 -8.07
C GLU A 302 8.70 8.37 -8.51
N GLU A 303 7.95 8.90 -7.54
CA GLU A 303 6.80 9.81 -7.73
C GLU A 303 7.18 11.21 -8.26
#